data_AF-A0A150UYV2-F1
#
_entry.id   AF-A0A150UYV2-F1
#
_cell.length_a   1.000
_cell.length_b   1.000
_cell.length_c   1.000
_cell.angle_alpha   90.00
_cell.angle_beta   90.00
_cell.angle_gamma   90.00
#
_symmetry.space_group_name_H-M   'P 1'
#
loop_
_entity.id
_entity.type
_entity.pdbx_description
1 polymer ?
#
loop_
_entity_poly.entity_id
_entity_poly.type
_entity_poly.pdbx_seq_one_letter_code
_entity_poly.pdbx_strand_id
1 'polypeptide(L)'
;MNPDVPPAHGGLDPHGYLSSGSESRKASTGSSSGKKRASRAGTRSVSTLSAAQLERKRANDREAQRAIRQRTKDHIDHLEKSVNELRANQESNEQLVAMTQQRNRELEEENAYLRSRLSEAGFPVAYPVEGR
;
A
#
# COMPACT_ATOMS: atom_id res chain seq x y z
N MET A 1 -29.87 -35.86 28.46
CA MET A 1 -30.09 -35.81 27.00
C MET A 1 -30.21 -34.36 26.59
N ASN A 2 -29.23 -33.82 25.87
CA ASN A 2 -29.29 -32.46 25.31
C ASN A 2 -29.86 -32.55 23.89
N PRO A 3 -30.88 -31.75 23.52
CA PRO A 3 -31.35 -31.69 22.15
C PRO A 3 -30.42 -30.80 21.30
N ASP A 4 -30.04 -31.34 20.14
CA ASP A 4 -29.25 -30.70 19.08
C ASP A 4 -29.85 -29.34 18.65
N VAL A 5 -29.02 -28.30 18.66
CA VAL A 5 -29.32 -26.98 18.09
C VAL A 5 -28.54 -26.87 16.78
N PRO A 6 -29.18 -26.64 15.62
CA PRO A 6 -28.47 -26.49 14.36
C PRO A 6 -27.70 -25.15 14.29
N PRO A 7 -26.53 -25.07 13.64
CA PRO A 7 -25.72 -23.87 13.61
C PRO A 7 -26.34 -22.81 12.67
N ALA A 8 -26.49 -21.60 13.21
CA ALA A 8 -26.89 -20.41 12.47
C ALA A 8 -25.82 -20.04 11.42
N HIS A 9 -26.20 -20.04 10.15
CA HIS A 9 -25.41 -19.43 9.08
C HIS A 9 -25.42 -17.91 9.26
N GLY A 10 -24.32 -17.36 9.77
CA GLY A 10 -24.06 -15.92 9.80
C GLY A 10 -23.89 -15.38 8.37
N GLY A 11 -24.88 -14.63 7.91
CA GLY A 11 -24.80 -13.84 6.68
C GLY A 11 -23.83 -12.67 6.88
N LEU A 12 -22.81 -12.60 6.02
CA LEU A 12 -21.91 -11.47 5.92
C LEU A 12 -22.43 -10.56 4.80
N ASP A 13 -23.05 -9.44 5.17
CA ASP A 13 -23.40 -8.35 4.26
C ASP A 13 -22.13 -7.57 3.86
N PRO A 14 -21.83 -7.38 2.55
CA PRO A 14 -20.61 -6.71 2.14
C PRO A 14 -20.91 -5.36 1.46
N HIS A 15 -21.34 -4.32 2.18
CA HIS A 15 -21.38 -2.96 1.60
C HIS A 15 -21.29 -1.86 2.66
N GLY A 16 -20.32 -0.95 2.50
CA GLY A 16 -20.51 0.42 2.99
C GLY A 16 -19.31 1.24 3.47
N TYR A 17 -18.09 1.07 2.95
CA TYR A 17 -17.08 2.13 3.08
C TYR A 17 -17.13 3.05 1.84
N LEU A 18 -18.00 4.05 1.90
CA LEU A 18 -18.06 5.11 0.89
C LEU A 18 -16.96 6.14 1.19
N SER A 19 -15.81 6.01 0.53
CA SER A 19 -14.82 7.08 0.49
C SER A 19 -15.21 8.08 -0.59
N SER A 20 -15.67 9.25 -0.12
CA SER A 20 -15.89 10.47 -0.90
C SER A 20 -14.61 10.90 -1.63
N GLY A 21 -14.73 11.20 -2.93
CA GLY A 21 -13.68 11.90 -3.67
C GLY A 21 -13.63 11.54 -5.15
N SER A 22 -14.40 12.23 -5.98
CA SER A 22 -13.96 12.61 -7.33
C SER A 22 -14.96 13.54 -8.00
N GLU A 23 -14.65 14.83 -7.94
CA GLU A 23 -15.30 15.88 -8.72
C GLU A 23 -15.16 15.58 -10.22
N SER A 24 -16.31 15.56 -10.89
CA SER A 24 -16.42 15.34 -12.33
C SER A 24 -15.84 16.52 -13.11
N ARG A 25 -14.73 16.31 -13.82
CA ARG A 25 -14.26 17.25 -14.86
C ARG A 25 -15.17 17.12 -16.08
N LYS A 26 -16.17 18.00 -16.15
CA LYS A 26 -17.03 18.21 -17.32
C LYS A 26 -16.21 18.95 -18.39
N ALA A 27 -15.61 18.21 -19.34
CA ALA A 27 -15.01 18.81 -20.54
C ALA A 27 -16.10 18.93 -21.62
N SER A 28 -16.45 20.18 -21.92
CA SER A 28 -17.34 20.59 -23.00
C SER A 28 -16.64 20.45 -24.36
N THR A 29 -17.19 19.65 -25.26
CA THR A 29 -16.83 19.69 -26.69
C THR A 29 -18.08 19.77 -27.57
N GLY A 30 -18.32 21.00 -28.04
CA GLY A 30 -18.75 21.38 -29.39
C GLY A 30 -19.80 20.54 -30.12
N SER A 31 -20.95 21.16 -30.35
CA SER A 31 -21.92 20.77 -31.39
C SER A 31 -21.36 20.98 -32.81
N SER A 32 -21.29 19.93 -33.63
CA SER A 32 -21.31 20.06 -35.08
C SER A 32 -22.00 18.86 -35.75
N SER A 33 -23.15 19.16 -36.35
CA SER A 33 -23.69 18.63 -37.60
C SER A 33 -23.43 17.16 -38.01
N GLY A 34 -24.50 16.37 -37.94
CA GLY A 34 -25.00 15.64 -39.12
C GLY A 34 -24.11 14.57 -39.76
N LYS A 35 -24.13 13.36 -39.19
CA LYS A 35 -24.37 12.09 -39.92
C LYS A 35 -24.59 10.98 -38.90
N LYS A 36 -25.83 10.52 -38.83
CA LYS A 36 -26.26 9.36 -38.05
C LYS A 36 -25.40 8.14 -38.42
N ARG A 37 -24.38 7.81 -37.61
CA ARG A 37 -23.97 6.40 -37.49
C ARG A 37 -24.94 5.76 -36.51
N ALA A 38 -26.10 5.39 -37.04
CA ALA A 38 -26.99 4.45 -36.38
C ALA A 38 -26.20 3.16 -36.06
N SER A 39 -26.58 2.52 -34.95
CA SER A 39 -26.07 1.23 -34.47
C SER A 39 -24.85 1.26 -33.55
N ARG A 40 -24.99 2.00 -32.43
CA ARG A 40 -24.37 1.63 -31.13
C ARG A 40 -25.42 1.23 -30.09
N ALA A 41 -26.62 0.85 -30.56
CA ALA A 41 -27.73 0.44 -29.72
C ALA A 41 -28.15 -0.97 -30.15
N GLY A 42 -28.03 -1.92 -29.24
CA GLY A 42 -28.39 -3.31 -29.46
C GLY A 42 -27.35 -4.23 -28.87
N THR A 43 -27.56 -4.57 -27.60
CA THR A 43 -27.21 -5.87 -27.01
C THR A 43 -26.89 -6.93 -28.08
N ARG A 44 -25.62 -7.11 -28.45
CA ARG A 44 -25.18 -8.30 -29.20
C ARG A 44 -25.25 -9.46 -28.22
N SER A 45 -26.48 -9.90 -27.96
CA SER A 45 -26.82 -10.94 -26.99
C SER A 45 -26.08 -12.22 -27.36
N VAL A 46 -25.70 -13.01 -26.36
CA VAL A 46 -25.03 -14.31 -26.55
C VAL A 46 -25.84 -15.20 -27.51
N SER A 47 -27.17 -15.04 -27.52
CA SER A 47 -28.14 -15.74 -28.38
C SER A 47 -28.05 -15.42 -29.87
N THR A 48 -27.36 -14.36 -30.29
CA THR A 48 -27.19 -13.98 -31.71
C THR A 48 -25.78 -14.23 -32.25
N LEU A 49 -24.90 -14.86 -31.45
CA LEU A 49 -23.54 -15.16 -31.86
C LEU A 49 -23.48 -16.47 -32.68
N SER A 50 -22.78 -16.42 -33.80
CA SER A 50 -22.33 -17.65 -34.48
C SER A 50 -21.38 -18.44 -33.56
N ALA A 51 -21.31 -19.76 -33.71
CA ALA A 51 -20.40 -20.63 -32.96
C ALA A 51 -18.94 -20.11 -32.99
N ALA A 52 -18.45 -19.69 -34.16
CA ALA A 52 -17.11 -19.13 -34.31
C ALA A 52 -16.92 -17.76 -33.62
N GLN A 53 -18.00 -17.01 -33.39
CA GLN A 53 -17.95 -15.75 -32.63
C GLN A 53 -17.95 -16.02 -31.12
N LEU A 54 -18.73 -16.99 -30.67
CA LEU A 54 -18.76 -17.41 -29.27
C LEU A 54 -17.40 -17.96 -28.82
N GLU A 55 -16.76 -18.76 -29.66
CA GLU A 55 -15.42 -19.31 -29.40
C GLU A 55 -14.36 -18.22 -29.27
N ARG A 56 -14.34 -17.26 -30.20
CA ARG A 56 -13.44 -16.08 -30.10
C ARG A 56 -13.69 -15.26 -28.85
N LYS A 57 -14.95 -15.05 -28.46
CA LYS A 57 -15.29 -14.33 -27.22
C LYS A 57 -14.78 -15.09 -25.98
N ARG A 58 -14.98 -16.41 -25.91
CA ARG A 58 -14.45 -17.24 -24.81
C ARG A 58 -12.92 -17.24 -24.76
N ALA A 59 -12.25 -17.24 -25.91
CA ALA A 59 -10.80 -17.12 -25.97
C ALA A 59 -10.31 -15.77 -25.39
N ASN A 60 -10.92 -14.67 -25.83
CA ASN A 60 -10.59 -13.34 -25.35
C ASN A 60 -10.90 -13.15 -23.85
N ASP A 61 -12.03 -13.68 -23.37
CA ASP A 61 -12.39 -13.66 -21.96
C ASP A 61 -11.35 -14.38 -21.09
N ARG A 62 -10.90 -15.57 -21.52
CA ARG A 62 -9.81 -16.30 -20.84
C ARG A 62 -8.50 -15.52 -20.84
N GLU A 63 -8.14 -14.89 -21.96
CA GLU A 63 -6.92 -14.10 -22.05
C GLU A 63 -6.98 -12.84 -21.18
N ALA A 64 -8.11 -12.12 -21.20
CA ALA A 64 -8.34 -10.96 -20.34
C ALA A 64 -8.30 -11.38 -18.86
N GLN A 65 -8.92 -12.50 -18.50
CA GLN A 65 -8.90 -13.02 -17.15
C GLN A 65 -7.48 -13.43 -16.72
N ARG A 66 -6.69 -14.04 -17.61
CA ARG A 66 -5.28 -14.35 -17.36
C ARG A 66 -4.48 -13.07 -17.15
N ALA A 67 -4.68 -12.05 -17.98
CA ALA A 67 -3.99 -10.77 -17.85
C ALA A 67 -4.34 -10.05 -16.53
N ILE A 68 -5.62 -10.10 -16.12
CA ILE A 68 -6.05 -9.56 -14.82
C ILE A 68 -5.39 -10.34 -13.68
N ARG A 69 -5.46 -11.67 -13.70
CA ARG A 69 -4.81 -12.52 -12.68
C ARG A 69 -3.31 -12.30 -12.61
N GLN A 70 -2.64 -12.14 -13.77
CA GLN A 70 -1.21 -11.88 -13.82
C GLN A 70 -0.89 -10.53 -13.18
N ARG A 71 -1.62 -9.46 -13.53
CA ARG A 71 -1.41 -8.15 -12.88
C ARG A 71 -1.67 -8.17 -11.38
N THR A 72 -2.69 -8.88 -10.92
CA THR A 72 -2.95 -9.05 -9.49
C THR A 72 -1.79 -9.77 -8.82
N LYS A 73 -1.28 -10.85 -9.43
CA LYS A 73 -0.10 -11.56 -8.93
C LYS A 73 1.12 -10.65 -8.87
N ASP A 74 1.44 -9.95 -9.96
CA ASP A 74 2.59 -9.05 -10.01
C ASP A 74 2.49 -7.93 -8.96
N HIS A 75 1.27 -7.43 -8.70
CA HIS A 75 1.02 -6.43 -7.66
C HIS A 75 1.24 -7.00 -6.25
N ILE A 76 0.75 -8.21 -5.98
CA ILE A 76 1.00 -8.90 -4.71
C ILE A 76 2.50 -9.11 -4.52
N ASP A 77 3.19 -9.67 -5.52
CA ASP A 77 4.62 -9.92 -5.48
C ASP A 77 5.42 -8.62 -5.24
N HIS A 78 4.98 -7.51 -5.84
CA HIS A 78 5.59 -6.19 -5.60
C HIS A 78 5.38 -5.70 -4.17
N LEU A 79 4.15 -5.79 -3.65
CA LEU A 79 3.83 -5.41 -2.27
C LEU A 79 4.62 -6.25 -1.26
N GLU A 80 4.71 -7.56 -1.48
CA GLU A 80 5.48 -8.47 -0.62
C GLU A 80 6.97 -8.09 -0.60
N LYS A 81 7.56 -7.77 -1.76
CA LYS A 81 8.95 -7.26 -1.84
C LYS A 81 9.12 -5.95 -1.09
N SER A 82 8.25 -4.97 -1.32
CA SER A 82 8.33 -3.67 -0.64
C SER A 82 8.19 -3.81 0.88
N VAL A 83 7.31 -4.68 1.37
CA VAL A 83 7.19 -4.95 2.81
C VAL A 83 8.48 -5.55 3.35
N ASN A 84 9.09 -6.51 2.65
CA ASN A 84 10.34 -7.12 3.08
C ASN A 84 11.50 -6.12 3.08
N GLU A 85 11.62 -5.28 2.05
CA GLU A 85 12.61 -4.21 1.98
C GLU A 85 12.43 -3.18 3.11
N LEU A 86 11.20 -2.74 3.36
CA LEU A 86 10.90 -1.81 4.45
C LEU A 86 11.26 -2.39 5.82
N ARG A 87 10.95 -3.67 6.05
CA ARG A 87 11.33 -4.37 7.29
C ARG A 87 12.84 -4.46 7.45
N ALA A 88 13.56 -4.85 6.40
CA ALA A 88 15.02 -4.91 6.44
C ALA A 88 15.65 -3.53 6.70
N ASN A 89 15.10 -2.48 6.10
CA ASN A 89 15.54 -1.10 6.33
C ASN A 89 15.24 -0.63 7.76
N GLN A 90 14.09 -1.00 8.32
CA GLN A 90 13.75 -0.71 9.72
C GLN A 90 14.74 -1.37 10.67
N GLU A 91 15.01 -2.66 10.49
CA GLU A 91 15.98 -3.41 11.31
C GLU A 91 17.39 -2.79 11.23
N SER A 92 17.86 -2.45 10.03
CA SER A 92 19.15 -1.78 9.84
C SER A 92 19.22 -0.42 10.55
N ASN A 93 18.15 0.38 10.45
CA ASN A 93 18.07 1.67 11.13
C ASN A 93 18.05 1.51 12.66
N GLU A 94 17.32 0.53 13.19
CA GLU A 94 17.29 0.22 14.63
C GLU A 94 18.68 -0.16 15.14
N GLN A 95 19.42 -0.99 14.38
CA GLN A 95 20.80 -1.35 14.72
C GLN A 95 21.73 -0.13 14.73
N LEU A 96 21.62 0.75 13.72
CA LEU A 96 22.40 1.99 13.64
C LEU A 96 22.12 2.93 14.81
N VAL A 97 20.84 3.10 15.17
CA VAL A 97 20.43 3.90 16.33
C VAL A 97 20.98 3.31 17.62
N ALA A 98 20.88 1.99 17.81
CA ALA A 98 21.41 1.32 18.99
C ALA A 98 22.94 1.51 19.12
N MET A 99 23.68 1.33 18.03
CA MET A 99 25.13 1.56 17.99
C MET A 99 25.48 3.03 18.31
N THR A 100 24.74 3.97 17.73
CA THR A 100 24.94 5.41 17.96
C THR A 100 24.66 5.78 19.41
N GLN A 101 23.58 5.27 20.00
CA GLN A 101 23.25 5.47 21.41
C GLN A 101 24.28 4.84 22.34
N GLN A 102 24.81 3.66 22.01
CA GLN A 102 25.92 3.09 22.76
C GLN A 102 27.15 3.99 22.70
N ARG A 103 27.54 4.45 21.50
CA ARG A 103 28.72 5.29 21.35
C ARG A 103 28.57 6.64 22.07
N ASN A 104 27.39 7.25 22.02
CA ASN A 104 27.11 8.48 22.76
C ASN A 104 27.24 8.26 24.26
N ARG A 105 26.71 7.16 24.80
CA ARG A 105 26.88 6.83 26.24
C ARG A 105 28.34 6.69 26.64
N GLU A 106 29.13 5.95 25.86
CA GLU A 106 30.58 5.82 26.11
C GLU A 106 31.29 7.19 26.10
N LEU A 107 30.94 8.05 25.15
CA LEU A 107 31.51 9.40 25.05
C LEU A 107 31.05 10.33 26.18
N GLU A 108 29.82 10.18 26.66
CA GLU A 108 29.28 10.91 27.81
C GLU A 108 29.97 10.47 29.11
N GLU A 109 30.19 9.16 29.30
CA GLU A 109 30.95 8.61 30.42
C GLU A 109 32.40 9.09 30.42
N GLU A 110 33.07 9.05 29.26
CA GLU A 110 34.44 9.57 29.12
C GLU A 110 34.49 11.07 29.39
N ASN A 111 33.54 11.85 28.85
CA ASN A 111 33.42 13.27 29.15
C ASN A 111 33.25 13.52 30.64
N ALA A 112 32.37 12.78 31.31
CA ALA A 112 32.14 12.91 32.74
C ALA A 112 33.40 12.59 33.54
N TYR A 113 34.11 11.51 33.18
CA TYR A 113 35.38 11.13 33.81
C TYR A 113 36.46 12.20 33.63
N LEU A 114 36.66 12.70 32.41
CA LEU A 114 37.63 13.75 32.12
C LEU A 114 37.29 15.06 32.84
N ARG A 115 36.00 15.41 32.91
CA ARG A 115 35.52 16.58 33.66
C ARG A 115 35.79 16.44 35.15
N SER A 116 35.57 15.26 35.73
CA SER A 116 35.89 14.99 37.14
C SER A 116 37.39 15.11 37.41
N ARG A 117 38.23 14.61 36.50
CA ARG A 117 39.70 14.75 36.59
C ARG A 117 40.15 16.21 36.49
N LEU A 118 39.55 17.00 35.59
CA LEU A 118 39.87 18.41 35.41
C LEU A 118 39.45 19.26 36.60
N SER A 119 38.29 18.99 37.18
CA SER A 119 37.83 19.70 38.39
C SER A 119 38.71 19.38 39.59
N GLU A 120 39.13 18.11 39.77
CA GLU A 120 40.10 17.70 40.79
C GLU A 120 41.45 18.41 40.62
N ALA A 121 41.89 18.61 39.37
CA ALA A 121 43.10 19.37 39.05
C ALA A 121 42.96 20.90 39.17
N GLY A 122 41.81 21.41 39.61
CA GLY A 122 41.57 22.84 39.85
C GLY A 122 41.19 23.65 38.61
N PHE A 123 40.87 23.01 37.49
CA PHE A 123 40.39 23.67 36.27
C PHE A 123 38.86 23.65 36.20
N PRO A 124 38.17 24.80 36.36
CA PRO A 124 36.71 24.84 36.25
C PRO A 124 36.26 24.63 34.80
N VAL A 125 35.47 23.59 34.54
CA VAL A 125 34.93 23.28 33.21
C VAL A 125 33.58 23.98 33.03
N ALA A 126 33.51 24.95 32.11
CA ALA A 126 32.27 25.66 31.76
C ALA A 126 31.32 24.78 30.92
N TYR A 127 30.01 24.96 31.12
CA TYR A 127 28.96 24.29 30.36
C TYR A 127 28.79 24.89 28.96
N PRO A 128 28.65 24.09 27.90
CA PRO A 128 27.92 24.56 26.72
C PRO A 128 26.43 24.64 27.07
N VAL A 129 25.84 25.83 26.91
CA VAL A 129 24.40 26.06 27.03
C VAL A 129 23.72 25.31 25.88
N GLU A 130 22.97 24.27 26.18
CA GLU A 130 22.14 23.58 25.19
C GLU A 130 21.07 24.56 24.69
N GLY A 131 21.13 24.89 23.40
CA GLY A 131 20.16 25.74 22.72
C GLY A 131 18.81 25.03 22.63
N ARG A 132 17.77 25.74 23.08
CA ARG A 132 16.34 25.39 22.90
C ARG A 132 15.96 25.22 21.43
#